data_AF-A0A7L3LMR5-F1
#
_entry.id   AF-A0A7L3LMR5-F1
#
_cell.length_a   1.000
_cell.length_b   1.000
_cell.length_c   1.000
_cell.angle_alpha   90.00
_cell.angle_beta   90.00
_cell.angle_gamma   90.00
#
_symmetry.space_group_name_H-M   'P 1'
#
loop_
_entity.id
_entity.type
_entity.pdbx_description
1 polymer ?
#
loop_
_entity_poly.entity_id
_entity_poly.type
_entity_poly.pdbx_seq_one_letter_code
_entity_poly.pdbx_strand_id
1 'polypeptide(L)'
;FSWLDFSPSVAFPFFIDLQKPELLLNNTISFYLPTEPGVTVGIWHTVPGSRGAEAQGKDQRWYEEALGDVHPIIIYLHGNGGTR
;
A
#
# COMPACT_ATOMS: atom_id res chain seq x y z
N PHE A 1 1.65 -7.99 41.91
CA PHE A 1 1.00 -8.34 40.64
C PHE A 1 1.90 -7.90 39.51
N SER A 2 2.31 -8.87 38.69
CA SER A 2 3.37 -8.76 37.68
C SER A 2 2.96 -7.86 36.52
N TRP A 3 3.94 -7.14 35.99
CA TRP A 3 3.88 -6.44 34.71
C TRP A 3 3.54 -7.44 33.60
N LEU A 4 2.58 -7.11 32.74
CA LEU A 4 2.27 -7.87 31.54
C LEU A 4 3.14 -7.32 30.40
N ASP A 5 4.00 -8.18 29.89
CA ASP A 5 4.79 -8.00 28.67
C ASP A 5 3.88 -7.67 27.48
N PHE A 6 4.13 -6.52 26.85
CA PHE A 6 3.57 -6.19 25.54
C PHE A 6 4.53 -6.73 24.46
N SER A 7 4.25 -7.92 23.92
CA SER A 7 4.94 -8.44 22.74
C SER A 7 4.27 -7.88 21.47
N PRO A 8 4.95 -7.07 20.63
CA PRO A 8 4.40 -6.66 19.35
C PRO A 8 4.65 -7.80 18.35
N SER A 9 3.91 -8.89 18.48
CA SER A 9 3.91 -9.92 17.44
C SER A 9 3.17 -9.34 16.23
N VAL A 10 3.92 -8.76 15.28
CA VAL A 10 3.39 -8.42 13.96
C VAL A 10 3.05 -9.75 13.30
N ALA A 11 1.77 -10.10 13.27
CA ALA A 11 1.28 -11.25 12.51
C ALA A 11 1.50 -10.96 11.03
N PHE A 12 2.64 -11.38 10.48
CA PHE A 12 2.88 -11.32 9.06
C PHE A 12 2.06 -12.44 8.41
N PRO A 13 1.15 -12.12 7.48
CA PRO A 13 0.28 -13.13 6.94
C PRO A 13 1.07 -14.01 5.99
N PHE A 14 1.31 -15.25 6.41
CA PHE A 14 1.85 -16.28 5.53
C PHE A 14 0.79 -16.56 4.44
N PHE A 15 1.21 -16.65 3.17
CA PHE A 15 0.38 -16.95 1.99
C PHE A 15 -0.46 -15.82 1.36
N ILE A 16 -0.14 -14.54 1.61
CA ILE A 16 -0.80 -13.42 0.92
C ILE A 16 -0.09 -13.03 -0.37
N ASP A 17 -0.86 -12.89 -1.47
CA ASP A 17 -0.41 -12.30 -2.72
C ASP A 17 -0.36 -10.77 -2.60
N LEU A 18 0.81 -10.25 -2.23
CA LEU A 18 1.07 -8.81 -2.10
C LEU A 18 1.09 -8.07 -3.45
N GLN A 19 0.98 -8.78 -4.58
CA GLN A 19 0.83 -8.13 -5.90
C GLN A 19 -0.60 -7.63 -6.12
N LYS A 20 -1.57 -8.13 -5.35
CA LYS A 20 -2.99 -7.80 -5.44
C LYS A 20 -3.53 -7.15 -4.16
N PRO A 21 -3.07 -5.93 -3.82
CA PRO A 21 -3.49 -5.25 -2.60
C PRO A 21 -4.99 -5.00 -2.51
N GLU A 22 -5.71 -4.97 -3.62
CA GLU A 22 -7.17 -4.82 -3.67
C GLU A 22 -7.92 -5.93 -2.93
N LEU A 23 -7.28 -7.08 -2.70
CA LEU A 23 -7.82 -8.19 -1.90
C LEU A 23 -7.66 -7.97 -0.38
N LEU A 24 -6.83 -7.00 0.02
CA LEU A 24 -6.41 -6.75 1.39
C LEU A 24 -6.89 -5.39 1.91
N LEU A 25 -6.86 -4.39 1.03
CA LEU A 25 -7.14 -3.00 1.33
C LEU A 25 -8.06 -2.42 0.26
N ASN A 26 -9.16 -1.83 0.72
CA ASN A 26 -10.07 -1.12 -0.17
C ASN A 26 -9.36 0.05 -0.86
N ASN A 27 -9.81 0.37 -2.08
CA ASN A 27 -9.35 1.53 -2.85
C ASN A 27 -7.82 1.55 -3.07
N THR A 28 -7.20 0.38 -3.12
CA THR A 28 -5.75 0.23 -3.25
C THR A 28 -5.41 -0.60 -4.47
N ILE A 29 -4.46 -0.13 -5.28
CA ILE A 29 -3.94 -0.85 -6.45
C ILE A 29 -2.41 -0.88 -6.45
N SER A 30 -1.84 -1.79 -7.23
CA SER A 30 -0.40 -1.84 -7.50
C SER A 30 -0.02 -0.96 -8.70
N PHE A 31 1.03 -0.17 -8.56
CA PHE A 31 1.76 0.44 -9.67
C PHE A 31 3.19 -0.07 -9.72
N TYR A 32 3.80 0.03 -10.91
CA TYR A 32 5.18 -0.37 -11.14
C TYR A 32 5.93 0.76 -11.84
N LEU A 33 6.88 1.34 -11.12
CA LEU A 33 7.64 2.50 -11.58
C LEU A 33 9.04 2.06 -12.00
N PRO A 34 9.45 2.28 -13.26
CA PRO A 34 10.85 2.11 -13.65
C PRO A 34 11.70 3.18 -12.96
N THR A 35 12.89 2.81 -12.49
CA THR A 35 13.78 3.72 -11.74
C THR A 35 15.14 3.83 -12.41
N GLU A 36 15.98 2.82 -12.25
CA GLU A 36 17.28 2.68 -12.90
C GLU A 36 17.23 1.58 -13.98
N PRO A 37 18.21 1.50 -14.90
CA PRO A 37 18.24 0.44 -15.91
C PRO A 37 18.13 -0.96 -15.29
N GLY A 38 17.04 -1.66 -15.63
CA GLY A 38 16.75 -3.00 -15.12
C GLY A 38 16.09 -3.07 -13.73
N VAL A 39 15.72 -1.93 -13.14
CA VAL A 39 15.10 -1.85 -11.81
C VAL A 39 13.69 -1.25 -11.89
N THR A 40 12.72 -2.00 -11.37
CA THR A 40 11.31 -1.57 -11.23
C THR A 40 10.90 -1.64 -9.77
N VAL A 41 10.29 -0.57 -9.27
CA VAL A 41 9.74 -0.52 -7.90
C VAL A 41 8.23 -0.73 -7.97
N GLY A 42 7.74 -1.71 -7.22
CA GLY A 42 6.31 -1.88 -6.97
C GLY A 42 5.87 -0.95 -5.85
N ILE A 43 4.80 -0.18 -6.07
CA ILE A 43 4.17 0.66 -5.04
C ILE A 43 2.69 0.28 -4.92
N TRP A 44 2.15 0.39 -3.71
CA TRP A 44 0.71 0.38 -3.51
C TRP A 44 0.22 1.82 -3.45
N HIS A 45 -0.79 2.15 -4.25
CA HIS A 45 -1.45 3.43 -4.21
C HIS A 45 -2.86 3.27 -3.65
N THR A 46 -3.12 3.94 -2.53
CA THR A 46 -4.43 3.95 -1.87
C THR A 46 -5.04 5.33 -1.95
N VAL A 47 -6.25 5.43 -2.49
CA VAL A 47 -7.03 6.67 -2.47
C VAL A 47 -7.73 6.82 -1.11
N PRO A 48 -7.85 8.04 -0.54
CA PRO A 48 -8.52 8.25 0.74
C PRO A 48 -9.92 7.62 0.80
N GLY A 49 -10.28 7.06 1.95
CA GLY A 49 -11.58 6.38 2.14
C GLY A 49 -12.81 7.26 1.84
N SER A 50 -12.68 8.58 1.99
CA SER A 50 -13.71 9.55 1.59
C SER A 50 -14.08 9.49 0.09
N ARG A 51 -13.17 9.03 -0.76
CA ARG A 51 -13.37 8.84 -2.21
C ARG A 51 -13.57 7.37 -2.60
N GLY A 52 -13.79 6.48 -1.62
CA GLY A 52 -13.94 5.05 -1.89
C GLY A 52 -15.10 4.72 -2.83
N ALA A 53 -16.19 5.48 -2.75
CA ALA A 53 -17.31 5.35 -3.69
C ALA A 53 -16.92 5.72 -5.14
N GLU A 54 -16.05 6.71 -5.33
CA GLU A 54 -15.55 7.08 -6.66
C GLU A 54 -14.60 6.02 -7.22
N ALA A 55 -13.77 5.43 -6.35
CA ALA A 55 -12.74 4.45 -6.69
C ALA A 55 -13.30 3.06 -7.05
N GLN A 56 -14.55 2.77 -6.66
CA GLN A 56 -15.17 1.47 -6.88
C GLN A 56 -15.28 1.15 -8.37
N GLY A 57 -14.69 0.02 -8.77
CA GLY A 57 -14.72 -0.47 -10.16
C GLY A 57 -13.91 0.37 -11.14
N LYS A 58 -13.07 1.29 -10.65
CA LYS A 58 -12.18 2.10 -11.49
C LYS A 58 -10.95 1.32 -11.93
N ASP A 59 -10.47 1.69 -13.10
CA ASP A 59 -9.27 1.11 -13.70
C ASP A 59 -8.02 1.85 -13.27
N GLN A 60 -6.86 1.30 -13.64
CA GLN A 60 -5.56 1.83 -13.30
C GLN A 60 -5.39 3.31 -13.70
N ARG A 61 -5.88 3.70 -14.89
CA ARG A 61 -5.77 5.07 -15.39
C ARG A 61 -6.44 6.08 -14.47
N TRP A 62 -7.62 5.76 -13.93
CA TRP A 62 -8.30 6.65 -12.98
C TRP A 62 -7.48 6.88 -11.71
N TYR A 63 -6.83 5.83 -11.19
CA TYR A 63 -5.94 5.95 -10.04
C TYR A 63 -4.68 6.77 -10.36
N GLU A 64 -4.15 6.70 -11.58
CA GLU A 64 -3.02 7.55 -12.02
C GLU A 64 -3.45 9.02 -12.10
N GLU A 65 -4.63 9.30 -12.66
CA GLU A 65 -5.19 10.66 -12.72
C GLU A 65 -5.42 11.23 -11.31
N ALA A 66 -5.81 10.39 -10.34
CA ALA A 66 -5.99 10.80 -8.94
C ALA A 66 -4.68 11.24 -8.25
N LEU A 67 -3.51 10.75 -8.68
CA LEU A 67 -2.20 11.22 -8.17
C LEU A 67 -1.89 12.65 -8.60
N GLY A 68 -2.45 13.10 -9.72
CA GLY A 68 -2.21 14.44 -10.28
C GLY A 68 -3.14 15.53 -9.75
N ASP A 69 -4.00 15.22 -8.78
CA ASP A 69 -4.94 16.18 -8.24
C ASP A 69 -4.29 17.16 -7.24
N VAL A 70 -5.09 18.08 -6.69
CA VAL A 70 -4.60 19.15 -5.79
C VAL A 70 -4.35 18.69 -4.35
N HIS A 71 -4.63 17.42 -4.03
CA HIS A 71 -4.54 16.90 -2.66
C HIS A 71 -3.10 16.47 -2.33
N PRO A 72 -2.70 16.58 -1.05
CA PRO A 72 -1.38 16.14 -0.63
C PRO A 72 -1.22 14.62 -0.77
N ILE A 73 -0.03 14.19 -1.20
CA ILE A 73 0.38 12.78 -1.24
C ILE A 73 1.18 12.44 0.01
N ILE A 74 0.83 11.34 0.66
CA ILE A 74 1.61 10.76 1.76
C ILE A 74 2.37 9.56 1.23
N ILE A 75 3.70 9.61 1.32
CA ILE A 75 4.56 8.49 0.95
C ILE A 75 4.98 7.78 2.23
N TYR A 76 4.63 6.50 2.33
CA TYR A 76 5.11 5.61 3.39
C TYR A 76 6.11 4.61 2.81
N LEU A 77 7.34 4.67 3.31
CA LEU A 77 8.40 3.70 2.99
C LEU A 77 8.62 2.82 4.20
N HIS A 78 8.46 1.51 4.04
CA HIS A 78 8.79 0.60 5.13
C HIS A 78 10.32 0.55 5.29
N GLY A 79 10.80 0.50 6.53
CA GLY A 79 12.19 0.16 6.78
C GLY A 79 12.45 -1.32 6.53
N ASN A 80 13.71 -1.69 6.31
CA ASN A 80 14.16 -3.10 6.28
C ASN A 80 14.19 -3.76 7.67
N GLY A 81 13.71 -3.09 8.72
CA GLY A 81 13.79 -3.53 10.11
C GLY A 81 12.75 -4.60 10.45
N GLY A 82 12.97 -5.83 9.98
CA GLY A 82 12.10 -6.97 10.27
C GLY A 82 12.75 -8.35 10.13
N THR A 83 14.08 -8.44 10.11
CA THR A 83 14.80 -9.73 10.21
C THR A 83 16.20 -9.49 10.76
N ARG A 84 16.31 -9.52 12.08
CA ARG A 84 17.58 -9.77 12.77
C ARG A 84 17.31 -10.77 13.88
#